data_AF-A0A522C103-F1
#
_entry.id   AF-A0A522C103-F1
#
_cell.length_a   1.000
_cell.length_b   1.000
_cell.length_c   1.000
_cell.angle_alpha   90.00
_cell.angle_beta   90.00
_cell.angle_gamma   90.00
#
_symmetry.space_group_name_H-M   'P 1'
#
loop_
_entity.id
_entity.type
_entity.pdbx_description
1 polymer ?
#
loop_
_entity_poly.entity_id
_entity_poly.type
_entity_poly.pdbx_seq_one_letter_code
_entity_poly.pdbx_strand_id
1 'polypeptide(L)'
;MQKISQLGIGGKLWLAVAVLIVSLVSIIGFAAWRSSKLQGEAEAQMDISAAKLKAAQQWAAMSEVAVTRATASVISMDPNVGASFKDINAKAIARITELKKGIEAMPLTDADRAQLKKIGELRAVVLEADKRAKAAKAAGDVATAMKELNTAFLPNVEVYAQALRDFATMQEQAAADLRRQIAENRRGTVIGAAAMMLAVLAAAVVGAAWMIRSIKTPLAQAVEAATRIAQGDLSVRIESDRHDELGHLMNALKLMTESLAGLVGDVRRSTDSIATASAEIATGNHDLSARTEQTASNLQQTASSMEQLTGTVRQSAEAAMQANQLATSASSAAQRGGSVVSQVVSNMEGIAQASKKISDIIGVIDGIAFQTNILALNAAVEAARA
;
A
#
# COMPACT_ATOMS: atom_id res chain seq x y z
N MET A 1 -21.20 7.92 4.89
CA MET A 1 -19.79 8.02 4.44
C MET A 1 -18.83 7.09 5.22
N GLN A 2 -19.01 6.86 6.53
CA GLN A 2 -18.12 5.99 7.33
C GLN A 2 -18.00 4.51 6.89
N LYS A 3 -19.03 3.92 6.25
CA LYS A 3 -18.93 2.54 5.71
C LYS A 3 -18.08 2.44 4.42
N ILE A 4 -17.96 3.52 3.65
CA ILE A 4 -17.19 3.51 2.39
C ILE A 4 -15.69 3.63 2.66
N SER A 5 -15.29 4.32 3.73
CA SER A 5 -13.88 4.44 4.12
C SER A 5 -13.27 3.10 4.56
N GLN A 6 -14.08 2.18 5.09
CA GLN A 6 -13.66 0.84 5.53
C GLN A 6 -13.56 -0.20 4.40
N LEU A 7 -14.05 0.12 3.19
CA LEU A 7 -13.87 -0.77 2.05
C LEU A 7 -12.40 -0.79 1.63
N GLY A 8 -11.92 -1.99 1.29
CA GLY A 8 -10.64 -2.17 0.63
C GLY A 8 -10.55 -1.42 -0.70
N ILE A 9 -9.35 -1.21 -1.23
CA ILE A 9 -9.12 -0.52 -2.51
C ILE A 9 -9.92 -1.18 -3.63
N GLY A 10 -9.93 -2.53 -3.68
CA GLY A 10 -10.70 -3.28 -4.67
C GLY A 10 -12.20 -3.03 -4.56
N GLY A 11 -12.75 -2.99 -3.34
CA GLY A 11 -14.16 -2.68 -3.10
C GLY A 11 -14.53 -1.25 -3.51
N LYS A 12 -13.66 -0.29 -3.23
CA LYS A 12 -13.81 1.12 -3.65
C LYS A 12 -13.81 1.28 -5.18
N LEU A 13 -12.93 0.56 -5.88
CA LEU A 13 -12.87 0.56 -7.35
C LEU A 13 -14.12 -0.06 -7.97
N TRP A 14 -14.53 -1.24 -7.50
CA TRP A 14 -15.75 -1.90 -7.99
C TRP A 14 -17.01 -1.08 -7.72
N LEU A 15 -17.10 -0.44 -6.55
CA LEU A 15 -18.20 0.47 -6.23
C LEU A 15 -18.26 1.64 -7.21
N ALA A 16 -17.12 2.28 -7.49
CA ALA A 16 -17.04 3.41 -8.43
C ALA A 16 -17.47 3.00 -9.85
N VAL A 17 -17.00 1.84 -10.33
CA VAL A 17 -17.38 1.29 -11.64
C VAL A 17 -18.86 0.92 -11.66
N ALA A 18 -19.37 0.26 -10.62
CA ALA A 18 -20.79 -0.11 -10.53
C ALA A 18 -21.70 1.12 -10.54
N VAL A 19 -21.37 2.16 -9.77
CA VAL A 19 -22.12 3.42 -9.76
C VAL A 19 -22.10 4.08 -11.13
N LEU A 20 -20.95 4.10 -11.81
CA LEU A 20 -20.83 4.66 -13.15
C LEU A 20 -21.70 3.90 -14.17
N ILE A 21 -21.62 2.57 -14.18
CA ILE A 21 -22.40 1.72 -15.09
C ILE A 21 -23.90 1.89 -14.84
N VAL A 22 -24.33 1.81 -13.58
CA VAL A 22 -25.74 1.98 -13.20
C VAL A 22 -26.24 3.37 -13.61
N SER A 23 -25.43 4.42 -13.42
CA SER A 23 -25.79 5.78 -13.83
C SER A 23 -25.93 5.89 -15.35
N LEU A 24 -25.00 5.33 -16.12
CA LEU A 24 -25.04 5.32 -17.58
C LEU A 24 -26.26 4.55 -18.11
N VAL A 25 -26.50 3.34 -17.60
CA VAL A 25 -27.64 2.51 -17.99
C VAL A 25 -28.95 3.22 -17.63
N SER A 26 -29.03 3.87 -16.46
CA SER A 26 -30.21 4.62 -16.05
C SER A 26 -30.48 5.81 -16.95
N ILE A 27 -29.45 6.57 -17.35
CA ILE A 27 -29.58 7.71 -18.27
C ILE A 27 -30.04 7.23 -19.66
N ILE A 28 -29.40 6.19 -20.19
CA ILE A 28 -29.75 5.63 -21.51
C ILE A 28 -31.17 5.07 -21.48
N GLY A 29 -31.52 4.29 -20.46
CA GLY A 29 -32.85 3.71 -20.29
C GLY A 29 -33.93 4.78 -20.14
N PHE A 30 -33.70 5.81 -19.32
CA PHE A 30 -34.62 6.92 -19.15
C PHE A 30 -34.79 7.73 -20.44
N ALA A 31 -33.70 8.04 -21.13
CA ALA A 31 -33.75 8.78 -22.39
C ALA A 31 -34.48 7.99 -23.49
N ALA A 32 -34.22 6.68 -23.59
CA ALA A 32 -34.89 5.79 -24.54
C ALA A 32 -36.39 5.68 -24.24
N TRP A 33 -36.76 5.46 -22.97
CA TRP A 33 -38.16 5.37 -22.54
C TRP A 33 -38.93 6.69 -22.77
N ARG A 34 -38.33 7.82 -22.42
CA ARG A 34 -38.92 9.15 -22.65
C ARG A 34 -39.08 9.42 -24.15
N SER A 35 -38.06 9.08 -24.95
CA SER A 35 -38.09 9.27 -26.40
C SER A 35 -39.16 8.39 -27.06
N SER A 36 -39.28 7.11 -26.69
CA SER A 36 -40.29 6.22 -27.27
C SER A 36 -41.71 6.66 -26.94
N LYS A 37 -41.95 7.08 -25.69
CA LYS A 37 -43.25 7.62 -25.26
C LYS A 37 -43.62 8.88 -26.05
N LEU A 38 -42.71 9.85 -26.13
CA LEU A 38 -42.94 11.09 -26.88
C LEU A 38 -43.10 10.85 -28.39
N GLN A 39 -42.42 9.85 -28.96
CA GLN A 39 -42.56 9.51 -30.38
C GLN A 39 -43.93 8.92 -30.70
N GLY A 40 -44.44 7.99 -29.87
CA GLY A 40 -45.75 7.39 -30.11
C GLY A 40 -46.90 8.40 -30.01
N GLU A 41 -46.85 9.30 -29.02
CA GLU A 41 -47.82 10.39 -28.88
C GLU A 41 -47.73 11.38 -30.06
N ALA A 42 -46.51 11.73 -30.48
CA ALA A 42 -46.25 12.63 -31.59
C ALA A 42 -46.74 12.07 -32.94
N GLU A 43 -46.54 10.78 -33.20
CA GLU A 43 -46.95 10.12 -34.44
C GLU A 43 -48.48 10.11 -34.59
N ALA A 44 -49.20 9.69 -33.55
CA ALA A 44 -50.66 9.73 -33.54
C ALA A 44 -51.20 11.14 -33.77
N GLN A 45 -50.57 12.17 -33.17
CA GLN A 45 -50.97 13.55 -33.36
C GLN A 45 -50.67 14.07 -34.78
N MET A 46 -49.52 13.68 -35.36
CA MET A 46 -49.15 14.02 -36.73
C MET A 46 -50.10 13.38 -37.75
N ASP A 47 -50.51 12.13 -37.54
CA ASP A 47 -51.44 11.42 -38.42
C ASP A 47 -52.82 12.08 -38.42
N ILE A 48 -53.35 12.41 -37.23
CA ILE A 48 -54.62 13.14 -37.10
C ILE A 48 -54.52 14.51 -37.80
N SER A 49 -53.44 15.25 -37.55
CA SER A 49 -53.24 16.58 -38.16
C SER A 49 -53.11 16.50 -39.69
N ALA A 50 -52.41 15.49 -40.22
CA ALA A 50 -52.26 15.28 -41.65
C ALA A 50 -53.57 14.84 -42.31
N ALA A 51 -54.33 13.94 -41.67
CA ALA A 51 -55.64 13.52 -42.14
C ALA A 51 -56.62 14.70 -42.19
N LYS A 52 -56.63 15.54 -41.15
CA LYS A 52 -57.48 16.74 -41.08
C LYS A 52 -57.11 17.76 -42.16
N LEU A 53 -55.81 18.07 -42.33
CA LEU A 53 -55.33 18.97 -43.38
C LEU A 53 -55.75 18.47 -44.78
N LYS A 54 -55.51 17.18 -45.06
CA LYS A 54 -55.90 16.55 -46.32
C LYS A 54 -57.40 16.65 -46.56
N ALA A 55 -58.21 16.38 -45.53
CA ALA A 55 -59.66 16.48 -45.62
C ALA A 55 -60.13 17.93 -45.86
N ALA A 56 -59.51 18.91 -45.19
CA ALA A 56 -59.81 20.33 -45.36
C ALA A 56 -59.49 20.81 -46.79
N GLN A 57 -58.31 20.44 -47.33
CA GLN A 57 -57.92 20.75 -48.71
C GLN A 57 -58.85 20.09 -49.74
N GLN A 58 -59.20 18.81 -49.54
CA GLN A 58 -60.16 18.12 -50.41
C GLN A 58 -61.54 18.75 -50.34
N TRP A 59 -62.00 19.16 -49.16
CA TRP A 59 -63.29 19.81 -48.99
C TRP A 59 -63.32 21.16 -49.69
N ALA A 60 -62.27 21.98 -49.57
CA ALA A 60 -62.14 23.24 -50.29
C ALA A 60 -62.19 23.02 -51.81
N ALA A 61 -61.31 22.18 -52.35
CA ALA A 61 -61.22 21.91 -53.78
C ALA A 61 -62.51 21.34 -54.37
N MET A 62 -63.13 20.36 -53.69
CA MET A 62 -64.40 19.80 -54.17
C MET A 62 -65.54 20.80 -54.12
N SER A 63 -65.58 21.68 -53.12
CA SER A 63 -66.61 22.71 -53.00
C SER A 63 -66.48 23.75 -54.10
N GLU A 64 -65.27 24.22 -54.40
CA GLU A 64 -65.02 25.17 -55.50
C GLU A 64 -65.43 24.59 -56.86
N VAL A 65 -65.08 23.33 -57.13
CA VAL A 65 -65.49 22.64 -58.35
C VAL A 65 -67.01 22.45 -58.42
N ALA A 66 -67.65 22.07 -57.30
CA ALA A 66 -69.10 21.86 -57.25
C ALA A 66 -69.89 23.16 -57.50
N VAL A 67 -69.41 24.25 -56.92
CA VAL A 67 -69.99 25.58 -57.12
C VAL A 67 -69.75 26.08 -58.54
N THR A 68 -68.57 25.85 -59.12
CA THR A 68 -68.29 26.19 -60.52
C THR A 68 -69.26 25.50 -61.48
N ARG A 69 -69.55 24.21 -61.25
CA ARG A 69 -70.56 23.46 -62.02
C ARG A 69 -71.98 23.98 -61.80
N ALA A 70 -72.30 24.42 -60.58
CA ALA A 70 -73.58 25.06 -60.28
C ALA A 70 -73.74 26.39 -61.05
N THR A 71 -72.72 27.24 -61.04
CA THR A 71 -72.66 28.48 -61.84
C THR A 71 -72.85 28.18 -63.33
N ALA A 72 -72.09 27.24 -63.90
CA ALA A 72 -72.19 26.87 -65.30
C ALA A 72 -73.59 26.33 -65.66
N SER A 73 -74.23 25.59 -64.74
CA SER A 73 -75.59 25.08 -64.92
C SER A 73 -76.65 26.19 -64.93
N VAL A 74 -76.40 27.34 -64.29
CA VAL A 74 -77.30 28.51 -64.34
C VAL A 74 -77.01 29.36 -65.59
N ILE A 75 -75.75 29.58 -65.95
CA ILE A 75 -75.37 30.41 -67.12
C ILE A 75 -75.71 29.75 -68.47
N SER A 76 -75.48 28.44 -68.61
CA SER A 76 -75.64 27.76 -69.92
C SER A 76 -77.07 27.79 -70.45
N MET A 77 -77.27 28.13 -71.72
CA MET A 77 -78.58 28.02 -72.38
C MET A 77 -78.92 26.59 -72.82
N ASP A 78 -77.92 25.71 -72.94
CA ASP A 78 -78.13 24.30 -73.27
C ASP A 78 -78.60 23.52 -72.03
N PRO A 79 -79.83 22.94 -72.04
CA PRO A 79 -80.36 22.17 -70.92
C PRO A 79 -79.54 20.90 -70.61
N ASN A 80 -78.77 20.38 -71.57
CA ASN A 80 -77.96 19.18 -71.38
C ASN A 80 -76.76 19.42 -70.45
N VAL A 81 -76.27 20.65 -70.32
CA VAL A 81 -75.15 20.98 -69.43
C VAL A 81 -75.53 20.75 -67.96
N GLY A 82 -76.70 21.24 -67.55
CA GLY A 82 -77.20 21.02 -66.19
C GLY A 82 -77.49 19.55 -65.90
N ALA A 83 -78.04 18.83 -66.88
CA ALA A 83 -78.29 17.39 -66.76
C ALA A 83 -76.99 16.59 -66.59
N SER A 84 -75.96 16.93 -67.37
CA SER A 84 -74.64 16.27 -67.33
C SER A 84 -73.91 16.43 -66.00
N PHE A 85 -74.11 17.57 -65.30
CA PHE A 85 -73.50 17.80 -63.99
C PHE A 85 -74.32 17.27 -62.81
N LYS A 86 -75.60 16.92 -62.99
CA LYS A 86 -76.50 16.54 -61.88
C LYS A 86 -75.92 15.43 -61.00
N ASP A 87 -75.56 14.29 -61.60
CA ASP A 87 -75.04 13.13 -60.85
C ASP A 87 -73.64 13.40 -60.27
N ILE A 88 -72.75 14.02 -61.07
CA ILE A 88 -71.39 14.34 -60.64
C ILE A 88 -71.41 15.31 -59.45
N ASN A 89 -72.30 16.31 -59.48
CA ASN A 89 -72.42 17.29 -58.40
C ASN A 89 -73.08 16.69 -57.16
N ALA A 90 -74.08 15.80 -57.33
CA ALA A 90 -74.67 15.06 -56.21
C ALA A 90 -73.60 14.20 -55.49
N LYS A 91 -72.77 13.47 -56.24
CA LYS A 91 -71.63 12.71 -55.70
C LYS A 91 -70.61 13.61 -54.99
N ALA A 92 -70.30 14.77 -55.58
CA ALA A 92 -69.40 15.75 -54.96
C ALA A 92 -69.96 16.26 -53.62
N ILE A 93 -71.25 16.62 -53.56
CA ILE A 93 -71.92 17.07 -52.34
C ILE A 93 -71.95 15.98 -51.27
N ALA A 94 -72.19 14.72 -51.65
CA ALA A 94 -72.13 13.58 -50.74
C ALA A 94 -70.74 13.43 -50.14
N ARG A 95 -69.68 13.46 -50.97
CA ARG A 95 -68.30 13.38 -50.52
C ARG A 95 -67.89 14.56 -49.65
N ILE A 96 -68.30 15.79 -50.00
CA ILE A 96 -68.10 16.99 -49.16
C ILE A 96 -68.74 16.80 -47.78
N THR A 97 -69.93 16.22 -47.73
CA THR A 97 -70.64 15.96 -46.46
C THR A 97 -69.91 14.91 -45.62
N GLU A 98 -69.36 13.87 -46.25
CA GLU A 98 -68.53 12.87 -45.59
C GLU A 98 -67.22 13.48 -45.06
N LEU A 99 -66.53 14.28 -45.87
CA LEU A 99 -65.30 14.98 -45.47
C LEU A 99 -65.55 15.90 -44.27
N LYS A 100 -66.64 16.68 -44.32
CA LYS A 100 -67.04 17.54 -43.20
C LYS A 100 -67.26 16.72 -41.93
N LYS A 101 -68.05 15.65 -42.00
CA LYS A 101 -68.31 14.77 -40.85
C LYS A 101 -67.01 14.14 -40.31
N GLY A 102 -66.12 13.73 -41.20
CA GLY A 102 -64.81 13.18 -40.84
C GLY A 102 -63.96 14.20 -40.08
N ILE A 103 -63.96 15.46 -40.50
CA ILE A 103 -63.28 16.55 -39.79
C ILE A 103 -63.94 16.81 -38.43
N GLU A 104 -65.28 16.86 -38.36
CA GLU A 104 -66.03 17.07 -37.11
C GLU A 104 -65.85 15.96 -36.08
N ALA A 105 -65.51 14.74 -36.53
CA ALA A 105 -65.20 13.61 -35.66
C ALA A 105 -63.75 13.61 -35.11
N MET A 106 -62.86 14.44 -35.68
CA MET A 106 -61.49 14.58 -35.19
C MET A 106 -61.43 15.58 -34.02
N PRO A 107 -60.36 15.57 -33.21
CA PRO A 107 -60.14 16.60 -32.19
C PRO A 107 -60.11 18.00 -32.81
N LEU A 108 -61.04 18.87 -32.42
CA LEU A 108 -61.17 20.24 -32.93
C LEU A 108 -60.74 21.27 -31.89
N THR A 109 -59.99 22.28 -32.33
CA THR A 109 -59.73 23.48 -31.54
C THR A 109 -60.96 24.39 -31.50
N ASP A 110 -60.98 25.39 -30.60
CA ASP A 110 -62.06 26.39 -30.60
C ASP A 110 -62.08 27.21 -31.88
N ALA A 111 -60.90 27.50 -32.45
CA ALA A 111 -60.77 28.17 -33.74
C ALA A 111 -61.32 27.28 -34.89
N ASP A 112 -61.05 25.97 -34.86
CA ASP A 112 -61.62 25.03 -35.83
C ASP A 112 -63.16 25.06 -35.76
N ARG A 113 -63.73 24.96 -34.56
CA ARG A 113 -65.19 24.99 -34.35
C ARG A 113 -65.82 26.28 -34.86
N ALA A 114 -65.21 27.42 -34.56
CA ALA A 114 -65.69 28.73 -35.01
C ALA A 114 -65.67 28.84 -36.54
N GLN A 115 -64.58 28.40 -37.18
CA GLN A 115 -64.45 28.45 -38.64
C GLN A 115 -65.41 27.47 -39.33
N LEU A 116 -65.59 26.25 -38.79
CA LEU A 116 -66.55 25.27 -39.31
C LEU A 116 -68.00 25.79 -39.24
N LYS A 117 -68.36 26.47 -38.15
CA LYS A 117 -69.67 27.13 -38.01
C LYS A 117 -69.86 28.20 -39.08
N LYS A 118 -68.88 29.09 -39.24
CA LYS A 118 -68.89 30.14 -40.28
C LYS A 118 -69.05 29.55 -41.69
N ILE A 119 -68.30 28.48 -42.02
CA ILE A 119 -68.41 27.78 -43.30
C ILE A 119 -69.82 27.19 -43.48
N GLY A 120 -70.42 26.63 -42.42
CA GLY A 120 -71.78 26.10 -42.44
C GLY A 120 -72.84 27.16 -42.73
N GLU A 121 -72.74 28.32 -42.08
CA GLU A 121 -73.64 29.46 -42.30
C GLU A 121 -73.52 30.01 -43.74
N LEU A 122 -72.30 30.22 -44.22
CA LEU A 122 -72.04 30.68 -45.59
C LEU A 122 -72.54 29.67 -46.63
N ARG A 123 -72.36 28.36 -46.38
CA ARG A 123 -72.87 27.31 -47.27
C ARG A 123 -74.39 27.35 -47.40
N ALA A 124 -75.11 27.59 -46.29
CA ALA A 124 -76.57 27.70 -46.32
C ALA A 124 -77.03 28.87 -47.20
N VAL A 125 -76.36 30.04 -47.08
CA VAL A 125 -76.64 31.22 -47.91
C VAL A 125 -76.40 30.92 -49.41
N VAL A 126 -75.28 30.28 -49.74
CA VAL A 126 -74.94 29.89 -51.12
C VAL A 126 -75.96 28.92 -51.70
N LEU A 127 -76.40 27.91 -50.94
CA LEU A 127 -77.39 26.93 -51.40
C LEU A 127 -78.77 27.55 -51.64
N GLU A 128 -79.22 28.46 -50.78
CA GLU A 128 -80.50 29.15 -50.98
C GLU A 128 -80.45 30.12 -52.18
N ALA A 129 -79.32 30.79 -52.42
CA ALA A 129 -79.13 31.61 -53.62
C ALA A 129 -79.11 30.76 -54.91
N ASP A 130 -78.42 29.61 -54.91
CA ASP A 130 -78.42 28.65 -56.04
C ASP A 130 -79.83 28.16 -56.36
N LYS A 131 -80.60 27.81 -55.32
CA LYS A 131 -81.98 27.35 -55.45
C LYS A 131 -82.88 28.40 -56.08
N ARG A 132 -82.79 29.67 -55.64
CA ARG A 132 -83.56 30.78 -56.22
C ARG A 132 -83.19 31.03 -57.68
N ALA A 133 -81.90 31.03 -58.01
CA ALA A 133 -81.43 31.21 -59.38
C ALA A 133 -81.89 30.07 -60.33
N LYS A 134 -81.79 28.81 -59.87
CA LYS A 134 -82.27 27.64 -60.64
C LYS A 134 -83.79 27.62 -60.81
N ALA A 135 -84.55 28.03 -59.80
CA ALA A 135 -86.01 28.11 -59.89
C ALA A 135 -86.46 29.16 -60.91
N ALA A 136 -85.87 30.37 -60.88
CA ALA A 136 -86.15 31.42 -61.87
C ALA A 136 -85.81 30.94 -63.29
N LYS A 137 -84.67 30.26 -63.46
CA LYS A 137 -84.28 29.66 -64.75
C LYS A 137 -85.26 28.60 -65.23
N ALA A 138 -85.71 27.70 -64.35
CA ALA A 138 -86.68 26.66 -64.71
C ALA A 138 -88.06 27.25 -65.09
N ALA A 139 -88.41 28.42 -64.55
CA ALA A 139 -89.61 29.16 -64.92
C ALA A 139 -89.47 29.99 -66.21
N GLY A 140 -88.30 29.96 -66.87
CA GLY A 140 -88.02 30.73 -68.08
C GLY A 140 -87.64 32.21 -67.84
N ASP A 141 -87.56 32.64 -66.57
CA ASP A 141 -87.15 34.00 -66.21
C ASP A 141 -85.63 34.11 -66.09
N VAL A 142 -84.97 34.23 -67.25
CA VAL A 142 -83.51 34.33 -67.36
C VAL A 142 -82.98 35.62 -66.72
N ALA A 143 -83.73 36.72 -66.78
CA ALA A 143 -83.30 38.00 -66.22
C ALA A 143 -83.20 37.93 -64.69
N THR A 144 -84.21 37.37 -64.03
CA THR A 144 -84.19 37.15 -62.57
C THR A 144 -83.15 36.10 -62.17
N ALA A 145 -82.99 35.02 -62.94
CA ALA A 145 -81.96 34.01 -62.68
C ALA A 145 -80.54 34.60 -62.71
N MET A 146 -80.24 35.44 -63.71
CA MET A 146 -78.94 36.10 -63.84
C MET A 146 -78.73 37.19 -62.78
N LYS A 147 -79.79 37.92 -62.40
CA LYS A 147 -79.72 38.86 -61.29
C LYS A 147 -79.36 38.16 -59.98
N GLU A 148 -80.10 37.11 -59.60
CA GLU A 148 -79.81 36.33 -58.40
C GLU A 148 -78.42 35.69 -58.44
N LEU A 149 -78.01 35.18 -59.60
CA LEU A 149 -76.66 34.66 -59.79
C LEU A 149 -75.59 35.72 -59.49
N ASN A 150 -75.71 36.91 -60.07
CA ASN A 150 -74.69 37.96 -59.98
C ASN A 150 -74.69 38.70 -58.64
N THR A 151 -75.86 38.92 -58.02
CA THR A 151 -75.97 39.75 -56.81
C THR A 151 -76.01 38.94 -55.52
N ALA A 152 -76.49 37.70 -55.56
CA ALA A 152 -76.64 36.86 -54.37
C ALA A 152 -75.77 35.61 -54.39
N PHE A 153 -75.62 34.92 -55.53
CA PHE A 153 -74.86 33.67 -55.57
C PHE A 153 -73.35 33.90 -55.65
N LEU A 154 -72.85 34.53 -56.72
CA LEU A 154 -71.41 34.67 -56.98
C LEU A 154 -70.63 35.38 -55.86
N PRO A 155 -71.11 36.49 -55.26
CA PRO A 155 -70.39 37.13 -54.15
C PRO A 155 -70.32 36.23 -52.90
N ASN A 156 -71.41 35.52 -52.56
CA ASN A 156 -71.42 34.61 -51.41
C ASN A 156 -70.61 33.34 -51.66
N VAL A 157 -70.51 32.89 -52.91
CA VAL A 157 -69.61 31.82 -53.34
C VAL A 157 -68.16 32.19 -53.06
N GLU A 158 -67.74 33.41 -53.40
CA GLU A 158 -66.36 33.83 -53.16
C GLU A 158 -66.04 33.87 -51.66
N VAL A 159 -66.95 34.41 -50.85
CA VAL A 159 -66.79 34.44 -49.39
C VAL A 159 -66.78 33.02 -48.79
N TYR A 160 -67.62 32.11 -49.29
CA TYR A 160 -67.64 30.70 -48.88
C TYR A 160 -66.35 29.97 -49.28
N ALA A 161 -65.88 30.15 -50.52
CA ALA A 161 -64.65 29.56 -51.01
C ALA A 161 -63.45 30.07 -50.22
N GLN A 162 -63.40 31.37 -49.92
CA GLN A 162 -62.36 31.95 -49.05
C GLN A 162 -62.40 31.34 -47.65
N ALA A 163 -63.57 31.18 -47.03
CA ALA A 163 -63.68 30.57 -45.71
C ALA A 163 -63.16 29.11 -45.67
N LEU A 164 -63.36 28.35 -46.76
CA LEU A 164 -62.80 27.01 -46.93
C LEU A 164 -61.28 27.02 -47.09
N ARG A 165 -60.75 27.95 -47.89
CA ARG A 165 -59.29 28.16 -48.05
C ARG A 165 -58.64 28.57 -46.73
N ASP A 166 -59.26 29.50 -46.00
CA ASP A 166 -58.81 29.93 -44.67
C ASP A 166 -58.74 28.73 -43.71
N PHE A 167 -59.75 27.86 -43.72
CA PHE A 167 -59.73 26.66 -42.88
C PHE A 167 -58.61 25.69 -43.27
N ALA A 168 -58.37 25.46 -44.56
CA ALA A 168 -57.25 24.65 -45.02
C ALA A 168 -55.90 25.24 -44.60
N THR A 169 -55.72 26.56 -44.74
CA THR A 169 -54.52 27.30 -44.28
C THR A 169 -54.34 27.21 -42.76
N MET A 170 -55.41 27.32 -41.98
CA MET A 170 -55.38 27.13 -40.53
C MET A 170 -54.89 25.71 -40.17
N GLN A 171 -55.35 24.67 -40.86
CA GLN A 171 -54.88 23.31 -40.63
C GLN A 171 -53.43 23.11 -41.07
N GLU A 172 -52.98 23.80 -42.11
CA GLU A 172 -51.59 23.75 -42.56
C GLU A 172 -50.65 24.37 -41.52
N GLN A 173 -51.02 25.54 -40.99
CA GLN A 173 -50.30 26.20 -39.91
C GLN A 173 -50.27 25.34 -38.64
N ALA A 174 -51.42 24.78 -38.23
CA ALA A 174 -51.50 23.88 -37.09
C ALA A 174 -50.60 22.64 -37.25
N ALA A 175 -50.55 22.05 -38.45
CA ALA A 175 -49.67 20.93 -38.75
C ALA A 175 -48.18 21.32 -38.70
N ALA A 176 -47.83 22.50 -39.21
CA ALA A 176 -46.47 23.02 -39.17
C ALA A 176 -46.00 23.32 -37.73
N ASP A 177 -46.85 23.95 -36.92
CA ASP A 177 -46.54 24.26 -35.52
C ASP A 177 -46.43 23.00 -34.67
N LEU A 178 -47.31 22.02 -34.88
CA LEU A 178 -47.19 20.70 -34.24
C LEU A 178 -45.83 20.04 -34.55
N ARG A 179 -45.42 20.05 -35.83
CA ARG A 179 -44.11 19.51 -36.24
C ARG A 179 -42.94 20.22 -35.56
N ARG A 180 -43.01 21.55 -35.42
CA ARG A 180 -42.00 22.35 -34.71
C ARG A 180 -41.94 21.98 -33.23
N GLN A 181 -43.09 21.91 -32.55
CA GLN A 181 -43.17 21.53 -31.13
C GLN A 181 -42.60 20.12 -30.88
N ILE A 182 -42.91 19.16 -31.75
CA ILE A 182 -42.35 17.81 -31.67
C ILE A 182 -40.82 17.84 -31.84
N ALA A 183 -40.30 18.61 -32.80
CA ALA A 183 -38.86 18.74 -33.02
C ALA A 183 -38.15 19.40 -31.83
N GLU A 184 -38.74 20.44 -31.24
CA GLU A 184 -38.23 21.11 -30.03
C GLU A 184 -38.22 20.18 -28.82
N ASN A 185 -39.30 19.42 -28.59
CA ASN A 185 -39.38 18.43 -27.52
C ASN A 185 -38.33 17.32 -27.67
N ARG A 186 -38.08 16.87 -28.91
CA ARG A 186 -36.98 15.94 -29.21
C ARG A 186 -35.61 16.56 -28.87
N ARG A 187 -35.37 17.80 -29.30
CA ARG A 187 -34.12 18.52 -29.01
C ARG A 187 -33.90 18.72 -27.50
N GLY A 188 -34.94 19.08 -26.75
CA GLY A 188 -34.89 19.22 -25.30
C GLY A 188 -34.55 17.90 -24.60
N THR A 189 -35.10 16.79 -25.09
CA THR A 189 -34.78 15.44 -24.55
C THR A 189 -33.31 15.08 -24.79
N VAL A 190 -32.78 15.36 -25.98
CA VAL A 190 -31.35 15.12 -26.31
C VAL A 190 -30.43 16.01 -25.47
N ILE A 191 -30.72 17.31 -25.37
CA ILE A 191 -29.92 18.26 -24.57
C ILE A 191 -29.95 17.86 -23.08
N GLY A 192 -31.11 17.49 -22.54
CA GLY A 192 -31.24 17.04 -21.16
C GLY A 192 -30.45 15.76 -20.88
N ALA A 193 -30.50 14.77 -21.79
CA ALA A 193 -29.71 13.56 -21.68
C ALA A 193 -28.19 13.84 -21.75
N ALA A 194 -27.77 14.73 -22.66
CA ALA A 194 -26.37 15.15 -22.76
C ALA A 194 -25.89 15.89 -21.50
N ALA A 195 -26.71 16.78 -20.93
CA ALA A 195 -26.39 17.47 -19.68
C ALA A 195 -26.24 16.49 -18.49
N MET A 196 -27.13 15.50 -18.37
CA MET A 196 -27.00 14.44 -17.36
C MET A 196 -25.74 13.61 -17.57
N MET A 197 -25.40 13.28 -18.81
CA MET A 197 -24.18 12.54 -19.14
C MET A 197 -22.92 13.34 -18.77
N LEU A 198 -22.89 14.64 -19.10
CA LEU A 198 -21.80 15.53 -18.70
C LEU A 198 -21.67 15.63 -17.17
N ALA A 199 -22.79 15.72 -16.45
CA ALA A 199 -22.78 15.75 -14.98
C ALA A 199 -22.21 14.46 -14.38
N VAL A 200 -22.59 13.28 -14.92
CA VAL A 200 -22.02 11.99 -14.51
C VAL A 200 -20.53 11.90 -14.82
N LEU A 201 -20.09 12.38 -16.00
CA LEU A 201 -18.67 12.40 -16.35
C LEU A 201 -17.87 13.34 -15.42
N ALA A 202 -18.38 14.53 -15.13
CA ALA A 202 -17.75 15.45 -14.19
C ALA A 202 -17.66 14.84 -12.78
N ALA A 203 -18.72 14.20 -12.30
CA ALA A 203 -18.72 13.49 -11.03
C ALA A 203 -17.73 12.31 -11.02
N ALA A 204 -17.61 11.59 -12.13
CA ALA A 204 -16.64 10.50 -12.29
C ALA A 204 -15.20 11.02 -12.24
N VAL A 205 -14.89 12.15 -12.89
CA VAL A 205 -13.56 12.78 -12.85
C VAL A 205 -13.20 13.23 -11.44
N VAL A 206 -14.12 13.92 -10.75
CA VAL A 206 -13.90 14.38 -9.37
C VAL A 206 -13.75 13.19 -8.42
N GLY A 207 -14.61 12.18 -8.55
CA GLY A 207 -14.53 10.94 -7.78
C GLY A 207 -13.24 10.17 -8.00
N ALA A 208 -12.77 10.08 -9.26
CA ALA A 208 -11.50 9.46 -9.62
C ALA A 208 -10.31 10.23 -9.03
N ALA A 209 -10.31 11.57 -9.13
CA ALA A 209 -9.25 12.39 -8.55
C ALA A 209 -9.17 12.23 -7.02
N TRP A 210 -10.31 12.19 -6.34
CA TRP A 210 -10.39 11.93 -4.90
C TRP A 210 -9.88 10.52 -4.54
N MET A 211 -10.30 9.50 -5.29
CA MET A 211 -9.86 8.11 -5.10
C MET A 211 -8.35 7.96 -5.30
N ILE A 212 -7.81 8.52 -6.38
CA ILE A 212 -6.39 8.50 -6.70
C ILE A 212 -5.59 9.16 -5.58
N ARG A 213 -6.04 10.32 -5.08
CA ARG A 213 -5.38 11.00 -3.95
C ARG A 213 -5.41 10.16 -2.68
N SER A 214 -6.54 9.47 -2.42
CA SER A 214 -6.68 8.58 -1.26
C SER A 214 -5.74 7.38 -1.25
N ILE A 215 -5.18 7.00 -2.41
CA ILE A 215 -4.22 5.90 -2.58
C ILE A 215 -2.79 6.43 -2.65
N LYS A 216 -2.55 7.48 -3.46
CA LYS A 216 -1.20 8.04 -3.67
C LYS A 216 -0.57 8.58 -2.40
N THR A 217 -1.34 9.29 -1.57
CA THR A 217 -0.77 9.94 -0.37
C THR A 217 -0.28 8.93 0.67
N PRO A 218 -1.07 7.93 1.12
CA PRO A 218 -0.55 6.93 2.06
C PRO A 218 0.55 6.04 1.46
N LEU A 219 0.48 5.74 0.16
CA LEU A 219 1.53 4.98 -0.50
C LEU A 219 2.86 5.74 -0.52
N ALA A 220 2.83 7.05 -0.77
CA ALA A 220 4.02 7.90 -0.69
C ALA A 220 4.59 7.93 0.73
N GLN A 221 3.74 8.04 1.76
CA GLN A 221 4.16 7.96 3.16
C GLN A 221 4.83 6.61 3.49
N ALA A 222 4.32 5.50 2.94
CA ALA A 222 4.94 4.19 3.08
C ALA A 222 6.32 4.10 2.43
N VAL A 223 6.45 4.62 1.21
CA VAL A 223 7.74 4.66 0.52
C VAL A 223 8.73 5.53 1.29
N GLU A 224 8.31 6.69 1.80
CA GLU A 224 9.16 7.58 2.59
C GLU A 224 9.62 6.91 3.90
N ALA A 225 8.69 6.28 4.64
CA ALA A 225 9.02 5.56 5.87
C ALA A 225 10.00 4.42 5.59
N ALA A 226 9.74 3.58 4.59
CA ALA A 226 10.65 2.51 4.18
C ALA A 226 12.03 3.04 3.77
N THR A 227 12.09 4.18 3.07
CA THR A 227 13.37 4.80 2.68
C THR A 227 14.17 5.25 3.90
N ARG A 228 13.53 5.88 4.89
CA ARG A 228 14.20 6.31 6.13
C ARG A 228 14.70 5.12 6.95
N ILE A 229 13.91 4.06 7.06
CA ILE A 229 14.32 2.80 7.72
C ILE A 229 15.53 2.20 7.01
N ALA A 230 15.54 2.17 5.67
CA ALA A 230 16.67 1.68 4.89
C ALA A 230 17.95 2.52 5.07
N GLN A 231 17.83 3.79 5.43
CA GLN A 231 18.94 4.67 5.79
C GLN A 231 19.39 4.52 7.26
N GLY A 232 18.76 3.63 8.03
CA GLY A 232 19.07 3.38 9.44
C GLY A 232 18.36 4.32 10.42
N ASP A 233 17.49 5.21 9.95
CA ASP A 233 16.65 6.03 10.82
C ASP A 233 15.44 5.22 11.30
N LEU A 234 15.56 4.68 12.52
CA LEU A 234 14.49 3.93 13.19
C LEU A 234 13.63 4.80 14.12
N SER A 235 13.81 6.13 14.09
CA SER A 235 13.01 7.08 14.88
C SER A 235 11.67 7.46 14.22
N VAL A 236 11.41 6.94 13.01
CA VAL A 236 10.21 7.23 12.22
C VAL A 236 8.96 6.78 12.97
N ARG A 237 8.04 7.73 13.22
CA ARG A 237 6.70 7.41 13.71
C ARG A 237 5.78 7.10 12.54
N ILE A 238 5.29 5.86 12.52
CA ILE A 238 4.32 5.39 11.54
C ILE A 238 2.99 5.26 12.25
N GLU A 239 2.05 6.14 11.93
CA GLU A 239 0.69 6.15 12.48
C GLU A 239 -0.31 6.04 11.33
N SER A 240 -1.33 5.19 11.49
CA SER A 240 -2.41 5.06 10.53
C SER A 240 -3.74 4.79 11.24
N ASP A 241 -4.75 5.59 10.91
CA ASP A 241 -6.14 5.40 11.31
C ASP A 241 -6.96 4.61 10.27
N ARG A 242 -6.29 4.14 9.21
CA ARG A 242 -6.91 3.37 8.13
C ARG A 242 -7.05 1.91 8.52
N HIS A 243 -8.16 1.34 8.05
CA HIS A 243 -8.54 -0.05 8.27
C HIS A 243 -8.61 -0.84 6.95
N ASP A 244 -8.07 -0.30 5.86
CA ASP A 244 -7.95 -0.96 4.56
C ASP A 244 -6.53 -1.49 4.32
N GLU A 245 -6.26 -2.02 3.12
CA GLU A 245 -4.99 -2.66 2.80
C GLU A 245 -3.79 -1.72 2.98
N LEU A 246 -3.97 -0.42 2.78
CA LEU A 246 -2.92 0.58 3.04
C LEU A 246 -2.71 0.78 4.54
N GLY A 247 -3.77 0.75 5.36
CA GLY A 247 -3.64 0.74 6.81
C GLY A 247 -2.89 -0.49 7.33
N HIS A 248 -3.18 -1.67 6.76
CA HIS A 248 -2.45 -2.90 7.07
C HIS A 248 -0.97 -2.80 6.67
N LEU A 249 -0.66 -2.25 5.49
CA LEU A 249 0.72 -1.98 5.06
C LEU A 249 1.45 -1.06 6.05
N MET A 250 0.78 0.01 6.51
CA MET A 250 1.35 0.93 7.49
C MET A 250 1.63 0.27 8.83
N ASN A 251 0.70 -0.54 9.33
CA ASN A 251 0.90 -1.28 10.57
C ASN A 251 2.02 -2.32 10.45
N ALA A 252 2.16 -2.98 9.30
CA ALA A 252 3.26 -3.91 9.05
C ALA A 252 4.62 -3.19 9.06
N LEU A 253 4.71 -2.01 8.42
CA LEU A 253 5.92 -1.19 8.46
C LEU A 253 6.25 -0.71 9.88
N LYS A 254 5.24 -0.31 10.67
CA LYS A 254 5.42 0.04 12.08
C LYS A 254 6.04 -1.11 12.89
N LEU A 255 5.46 -2.31 12.78
CA LEU A 255 5.95 -3.49 13.49
C LEU A 255 7.40 -3.84 13.07
N MET A 256 7.71 -3.70 11.78
CA MET A 256 9.07 -3.90 11.27
C MET A 256 10.06 -2.91 11.88
N THR A 257 9.72 -1.61 11.96
CA THR A 257 10.57 -0.58 12.58
C THR A 257 10.80 -0.86 14.06
N GLU A 258 9.75 -1.22 14.80
CA GLU A 258 9.84 -1.54 16.23
C GLU A 258 10.75 -2.76 16.47
N SER A 259 10.62 -3.80 15.64
CA SER A 259 11.47 -4.99 15.72
C SER A 259 12.94 -4.68 15.39
N LEU A 260 13.21 -3.88 14.36
CA LEU A 260 14.57 -3.46 14.00
C LEU A 260 15.20 -2.59 15.10
N ALA A 261 14.42 -1.67 15.68
CA ALA A 261 14.90 -0.82 16.78
C ALA A 261 15.26 -1.65 18.02
N GLY A 262 14.46 -2.67 18.33
CA GLY A 262 14.75 -3.64 19.39
C GLY A 262 16.08 -4.36 19.15
N LEU A 263 16.26 -4.94 17.96
CA LEU A 263 17.48 -5.67 17.58
C LEU A 263 18.73 -4.78 17.64
N VAL A 264 18.67 -3.55 17.12
CA VAL A 264 19.79 -2.60 17.20
C VAL A 264 20.10 -2.22 18.65
N GLY A 265 19.06 -2.08 19.48
CA GLY A 265 19.21 -1.85 20.92
C GLY A 265 19.91 -3.01 21.64
N ASP A 266 19.57 -4.25 21.31
CA ASP A 266 20.23 -5.46 21.85
C ASP A 266 21.70 -5.56 21.43
N VAL A 267 22.00 -5.28 20.15
CA VAL A 267 23.38 -5.26 19.64
C VAL A 267 24.21 -4.19 20.35
N ARG A 268 23.65 -2.99 20.56
CA ARG A 268 24.34 -1.91 21.29
C ARG A 268 24.65 -2.32 22.73
N ARG A 269 23.67 -2.86 23.47
CA ARG A 269 23.89 -3.35 24.85
C ARG A 269 24.95 -4.44 24.92
N SER A 270 24.94 -5.36 23.96
CA SER A 270 25.94 -6.44 23.88
C SER A 270 27.33 -5.87 23.62
N THR A 271 27.44 -4.87 22.74
CA THR A 271 28.70 -4.19 22.42
C THR A 271 29.23 -3.41 23.62
N ASP A 272 28.37 -2.69 24.35
CA ASP A 272 28.75 -1.99 25.59
C ASP A 272 29.27 -2.98 26.65
N SER A 273 28.61 -4.14 26.78
CA SER A 273 29.05 -5.20 27.71
C SER A 273 30.42 -5.79 27.32
N ILE A 274 30.66 -6.01 26.02
CA ILE A 274 31.96 -6.46 25.50
C ILE A 274 33.03 -5.40 25.75
N ALA A 275 32.72 -4.11 25.57
CA ALA A 275 33.65 -3.02 25.83
C ALA A 275 34.06 -2.96 27.30
N THR A 276 33.10 -3.10 28.23
CA THR A 276 33.37 -3.19 29.67
C THR A 276 34.24 -4.39 30.01
N ALA A 277 33.87 -5.60 29.54
CA ALA A 277 34.65 -6.81 29.79
C ALA A 277 36.07 -6.71 29.22
N SER A 278 36.24 -6.08 28.05
CA SER A 278 37.56 -5.85 27.44
C SER A 278 38.42 -4.90 28.29
N ALA A 279 37.83 -3.86 28.88
CA ALA A 279 38.54 -2.95 29.79
C ALA A 279 38.96 -3.63 31.11
N GLU A 280 38.13 -4.53 31.64
CA GLU A 280 38.47 -5.36 32.81
C GLU A 280 39.62 -6.33 32.49
N ILE A 281 39.57 -7.01 31.34
CA ILE A 281 40.67 -7.88 30.88
C ILE A 281 41.97 -7.09 30.72
N ALA A 282 41.92 -5.91 30.11
CA ALA A 282 43.10 -5.06 29.94
C ALA A 282 43.73 -4.68 31.30
N THR A 283 42.89 -4.33 32.27
CA THR A 283 43.33 -4.03 33.64
C THR A 283 43.93 -5.27 34.32
N GLY A 284 43.27 -6.42 34.20
CA GLY A 284 43.75 -7.70 34.74
C GLY A 284 45.09 -8.14 34.13
N ASN A 285 45.29 -7.94 32.82
CA ASN A 285 46.56 -8.21 32.16
C ASN A 285 47.67 -7.29 32.67
N HIS A 286 47.38 -6.03 32.97
CA HIS A 286 48.36 -5.11 33.54
C HIS A 286 48.79 -5.53 34.95
N ASP A 287 47.85 -5.96 35.81
CA ASP A 287 48.17 -6.52 37.13
C ASP A 287 49.01 -7.80 37.02
N LEU A 288 48.60 -8.71 36.13
CA LEU A 288 49.34 -9.95 35.88
C LEU A 288 50.77 -9.68 35.39
N SER A 289 50.95 -8.71 34.49
CA SER A 289 52.26 -8.29 34.01
C SER A 289 53.13 -7.78 35.16
N ALA A 290 52.60 -6.88 36.00
CA ALA A 290 53.31 -6.34 37.16
C ALA A 290 53.70 -7.44 38.16
N ARG A 291 52.80 -8.39 38.43
CA ARG A 291 53.08 -9.56 39.28
C ARG A 291 54.12 -10.50 38.68
N THR A 292 54.13 -10.65 37.35
CA THR A 292 55.13 -11.45 36.64
C THR A 292 56.50 -10.81 36.72
N GLU A 293 56.60 -9.49 36.55
CA GLU A 293 57.85 -8.72 36.75
C GLU A 293 58.37 -8.85 38.18
N GLN A 294 57.49 -8.72 39.18
CA GLN A 294 57.87 -8.91 40.58
C GLN A 294 58.36 -10.35 40.86
N THR A 295 57.69 -11.35 40.28
CA THR A 295 58.07 -12.76 40.43
C THR A 295 59.43 -13.03 39.79
N ALA A 296 59.68 -12.46 38.61
CA ALA A 296 60.98 -12.56 37.95
C ALA A 296 62.10 -11.94 38.81
N SER A 297 61.85 -10.77 39.41
CA SER A 297 62.78 -10.13 40.34
C SER A 297 63.08 -10.99 41.57
N ASN A 298 62.05 -11.55 42.21
CA ASN A 298 62.20 -12.47 43.35
C ASN A 298 62.96 -13.74 42.97
N LEU A 299 62.73 -14.28 41.77
CA LEU A 299 63.44 -15.46 41.26
C LEU A 299 64.92 -15.15 41.05
N GLN A 300 65.24 -13.95 40.56
CA GLN A 300 66.61 -13.49 40.37
C GLN A 300 67.35 -13.32 41.70
N GLN A 301 66.67 -12.79 42.73
CA GLN A 301 67.21 -12.72 44.09
C GLN A 301 67.43 -14.12 44.69
N THR A 302 66.53 -15.07 44.42
CA THR A 302 66.67 -16.47 44.84
C THR A 302 67.87 -17.13 44.16
N ALA A 303 68.05 -16.92 42.85
CA ALA A 303 69.20 -17.43 42.11
C ALA A 303 70.53 -16.88 42.67
N SER A 304 70.61 -15.57 42.94
CA SER A 304 71.79 -14.97 43.57
C SER A 304 72.06 -15.53 44.97
N SER A 305 71.01 -15.78 45.75
CA SER A 305 71.13 -16.42 47.07
C SER A 305 71.65 -17.87 46.95
N MET A 306 71.20 -18.60 45.92
CA MET A 306 71.71 -19.95 45.61
C MET A 306 73.18 -19.94 45.17
N GLU A 307 73.61 -18.94 44.40
CA GLU A 307 75.03 -18.76 44.05
C GLU A 307 75.88 -18.53 45.30
N GLN A 308 75.43 -17.63 46.19
CA GLN A 308 76.13 -17.37 47.45
C GLN A 308 76.18 -18.63 48.34
N LEU A 309 75.05 -19.34 48.49
CA LEU A 309 74.99 -20.61 49.22
C LEU A 309 75.93 -21.67 48.63
N THR A 310 75.96 -21.80 47.30
CA THR A 310 76.87 -22.71 46.61
C THR A 310 78.33 -22.36 46.90
N GLY A 311 78.67 -21.07 46.93
CA GLY A 311 79.98 -20.59 47.36
C GLY A 311 80.32 -20.99 48.80
N THR A 312 79.39 -20.79 49.74
CA THR A 312 79.58 -21.18 51.15
C THR A 312 79.71 -22.70 51.32
N VAL A 313 78.93 -23.49 50.58
CA VAL A 313 79.03 -24.97 50.58
C VAL A 313 80.38 -25.42 50.04
N ARG A 314 80.86 -24.82 48.94
CA ARG A 314 82.20 -25.10 48.40
C ARG A 314 83.29 -24.78 49.41
N GLN A 315 83.23 -23.61 50.05
CA GLN A 315 84.17 -23.23 51.10
C GLN A 315 84.13 -24.20 52.29
N SER A 316 82.93 -24.65 52.69
CA SER A 316 82.76 -25.63 53.77
C SER A 316 83.35 -27.00 53.40
N ALA A 317 83.20 -27.43 52.14
CA ALA A 317 83.82 -28.66 51.64
C ALA A 317 85.35 -28.57 51.61
N GLU A 318 85.91 -27.44 51.17
CA GLU A 318 87.36 -27.19 51.19
C GLU A 318 87.91 -27.19 52.62
N ALA A 319 87.21 -26.55 53.56
CA ALA A 319 87.57 -26.56 54.98
C ALA A 319 87.51 -27.97 55.58
N ALA A 320 86.48 -28.76 55.25
CA ALA A 320 86.37 -30.15 55.68
C ALA A 320 87.52 -31.03 55.13
N MET A 321 87.92 -30.84 53.86
CA MET A 321 89.08 -31.52 53.29
C MET A 321 90.38 -31.15 54.00
N GLN A 322 90.60 -29.86 54.28
CA GLN A 322 91.77 -29.41 55.05
C GLN A 322 91.78 -29.99 56.46
N ALA A 323 90.64 -29.98 57.15
CA ALA A 323 90.50 -30.57 58.48
C ALA A 323 90.81 -32.08 58.45
N ASN A 324 90.33 -32.80 57.44
CA ASN A 324 90.63 -34.22 57.26
C ASN A 324 92.13 -34.49 57.01
N GLN A 325 92.78 -33.64 56.21
CA GLN A 325 94.22 -33.72 55.95
C GLN A 325 95.05 -33.49 57.23
N LEU A 326 94.64 -32.49 58.03
CA LEU A 326 95.27 -32.17 59.30
C LEU A 326 95.09 -33.31 60.30
N ALA A 327 93.88 -33.87 60.41
CA ALA A 327 93.58 -35.02 61.25
C ALA A 327 94.40 -36.26 60.85
N THR A 328 94.56 -36.52 59.55
CA THR A 328 95.39 -37.62 59.04
C THR A 328 96.86 -37.42 59.40
N SER A 329 97.37 -36.19 59.28
CA SER A 329 98.74 -35.83 59.64
C SER A 329 98.98 -35.94 61.15
N ALA A 330 98.03 -35.50 61.98
CA ALA A 330 98.07 -35.65 63.43
C ALA A 330 98.04 -37.13 63.85
N SER A 331 97.21 -37.96 63.21
CA SER A 331 97.18 -39.41 63.41
C SER A 331 98.52 -40.08 63.08
N SER A 332 99.14 -39.72 61.95
CA SER A 332 100.48 -40.21 61.58
C SER A 332 101.57 -39.77 62.55
N ALA A 333 101.51 -38.53 63.05
CA ALA A 333 102.40 -38.05 64.11
C ALA A 333 102.20 -38.84 65.41
N ALA A 334 100.96 -39.10 65.82
CA ALA A 334 100.64 -39.91 66.99
C ALA A 334 101.14 -41.36 66.85
N GLN A 335 101.01 -41.99 65.67
CA GLN A 335 101.56 -43.33 65.40
C GLN A 335 103.08 -43.38 65.55
N ARG A 336 103.80 -42.39 65.00
CA ARG A 336 105.26 -42.26 65.16
C ARG A 336 105.65 -42.00 66.62
N GLY A 337 104.88 -41.17 67.33
CA GLY A 337 105.04 -40.99 68.78
C GLY A 337 104.87 -42.32 69.53
N GLY A 338 103.86 -43.11 69.17
CA GLY A 338 103.62 -44.44 69.73
C GLY A 338 104.79 -45.40 69.50
N SER A 339 105.41 -45.41 68.32
CA SER A 339 106.58 -46.27 68.07
C SER A 339 107.80 -45.84 68.89
N VAL A 340 108.01 -44.53 69.05
CA VAL A 340 109.09 -43.99 69.92
C VAL A 340 108.85 -44.38 71.38
N VAL A 341 107.62 -44.25 71.89
CA VAL A 341 107.29 -44.68 73.26
C VAL A 341 107.49 -46.18 73.44
N SER A 342 107.11 -47.01 72.46
CA SER A 342 107.37 -48.45 72.48
C SER A 342 108.86 -48.77 72.54
N GLN A 343 109.70 -48.04 71.81
CA GLN A 343 111.17 -48.17 71.86
C GLN A 343 111.71 -47.81 73.25
N VAL A 344 111.19 -46.76 73.88
CA VAL A 344 111.57 -46.34 75.24
C VAL A 344 111.21 -47.42 76.27
N VAL A 345 110.03 -48.03 76.18
CA VAL A 345 109.62 -49.13 77.06
C VAL A 345 110.54 -50.33 76.92
N SER A 346 110.89 -50.72 75.69
CA SER A 346 111.85 -51.82 75.44
C SER A 346 113.24 -51.53 76.01
N ASN A 347 113.73 -50.28 75.87
CA ASN A 347 114.99 -49.87 76.50
C ASN A 347 114.92 -49.91 78.04
N MET A 348 113.78 -49.55 78.64
CA MET A 348 113.57 -49.66 80.09
C MET A 348 113.55 -51.11 80.58
N GLU A 349 112.98 -52.05 79.82
CA GLU A 349 113.10 -53.49 80.10
C GLU A 349 114.56 -53.96 80.04
N GLY A 350 115.32 -53.48 79.04
CA GLY A 350 116.77 -53.73 78.95
C GLY A 350 117.53 -53.23 80.17
N ILE A 351 117.22 -52.03 80.66
CA ILE A 351 117.81 -51.45 81.88
C ILE A 351 117.42 -52.27 83.12
N ALA A 352 116.18 -52.73 83.23
CA ALA A 352 115.73 -53.57 84.33
C ALA A 352 116.47 -54.91 84.37
N GLN A 353 116.69 -55.55 83.23
CA GLN A 353 117.52 -56.76 83.14
C GLN A 353 118.98 -56.50 83.51
N ALA A 354 119.57 -55.41 83.02
CA ALA A 354 120.94 -55.02 83.38
C ALA A 354 121.09 -54.79 84.89
N SER A 355 120.11 -54.12 85.50
CA SER A 355 120.08 -53.87 86.94
C SER A 355 119.96 -55.16 87.76
N LYS A 356 119.20 -56.15 87.28
CA LYS A 356 119.12 -57.48 87.91
C LYS A 356 120.44 -58.22 87.84
N LYS A 357 121.12 -58.18 86.69
CA LYS A 357 122.49 -58.70 86.55
C LYS A 357 123.48 -58.03 87.51
N ILE A 358 123.39 -56.72 87.70
CA ILE A 358 124.21 -56.00 88.68
C ILE A 358 123.91 -56.49 90.10
N SER A 359 122.64 -56.70 90.45
CA SER A 359 122.25 -57.26 91.76
C SER A 359 122.82 -58.67 91.99
N ASP A 360 122.82 -59.52 90.96
CA ASP A 360 123.42 -60.86 91.04
C ASP A 360 124.94 -60.79 91.25
N ILE A 361 125.63 -59.85 90.57
CA ILE A 361 127.07 -59.61 90.75
C ILE A 361 127.38 -59.09 92.16
N ILE A 362 126.59 -58.14 92.68
CA ILE A 362 126.73 -57.63 94.06
C ILE A 362 126.59 -58.78 95.05
N GLY A 363 125.64 -59.70 94.85
CA GLY A 363 125.48 -60.88 95.70
C GLY A 363 126.70 -61.80 95.72
N VAL A 364 127.37 -61.97 94.57
CA VAL A 364 128.64 -62.72 94.48
C VAL A 364 129.79 -61.96 95.19
N ILE A 365 129.86 -60.64 95.03
CA ILE A 365 130.88 -59.80 95.69
C ILE A 365 130.73 -59.85 97.21
N ASP A 366 129.49 -59.84 97.72
CA ASP A 366 129.22 -59.96 99.17
C ASP A 366 129.67 -61.33 99.72
N GLY A 367 129.50 -62.39 98.92
CA GLY A 367 130.07 -63.72 99.20
C GLY A 367 131.61 -63.74 99.25
N ILE A 368 132.28 -63.02 98.34
CA ILE A 368 133.75 -62.89 98.32
C ILE A 368 134.22 -62.04 99.51
N ALA A 369 133.50 -60.98 99.87
CA ALA A 369 133.81 -60.13 101.01
C ALA A 369 133.74 -60.93 102.33
N PHE A 370 132.73 -61.79 102.49
CA PHE A 370 132.62 -62.69 103.64
C PHE A 370 133.78 -63.70 103.70
N GLN A 371 134.15 -64.33 102.57
CA GLN A 371 135.30 -65.23 102.50
C GLN A 371 136.62 -64.52 102.83
N THR A 372 136.80 -63.29 102.34
CA THR A 372 137.99 -62.47 102.60
C THR A 372 138.07 -62.06 104.07
N ASN A 373 136.93 -61.75 104.70
CA ASN A 373 136.85 -61.45 106.13
C ASN A 373 137.23 -62.66 107.01
N ILE A 374 136.81 -63.87 106.63
CA ILE A 374 137.20 -65.12 107.31
C ILE A 374 138.70 -65.42 107.11
N LEU A 375 139.24 -65.18 105.91
CA LEU A 375 140.67 -65.37 105.62
C LEU A 375 141.55 -64.42 106.44
N ALA A 376 141.15 -63.15 106.53
CA ALA A 376 141.85 -62.13 107.30
C ALA A 376 141.86 -62.44 108.81
N LEU A 377 140.75 -62.98 109.33
CA LEU A 377 140.65 -63.38 110.73
C LEU A 377 141.56 -64.57 111.05
N ASN A 378 141.61 -65.59 110.17
CA ASN A 378 142.51 -66.74 110.35
C ASN A 378 143.99 -66.33 110.29
N ALA A 379 144.35 -65.40 109.39
CA ALA A 379 145.72 -64.89 109.30
C ALA A 379 146.15 -64.12 110.57
N ALA A 380 145.23 -63.36 111.19
CA ALA A 380 145.51 -62.61 112.41
C ALA A 380 145.73 -63.52 113.63
N VAL A 381 145.06 -64.68 113.69
CA VAL A 381 145.25 -65.66 114.79
C VAL A 381 146.58 -66.39 114.69
N GLU A 382 147.02 -66.74 113.47
CA GLU A 382 148.27 -67.49 113.28
C GLU A 382 149.51 -66.62 113.53
N ALA A 383 149.44 -65.32 113.22
CA ALA A 383 150.52 -64.36 113.51
C ALA A 383 150.71 -64.08 115.02
N ALA A 384 149.75 -64.42 115.87
CA ALA A 384 149.89 -64.34 117.33
C ALA A 384 150.48 -65.62 117.95
N ARG A 385 150.68 -66.67 117.14
CA ARG A 385 151.15 -68.00 117.58
C ARG A 385 152.60 -68.33 117.21
N ALA A 386 153.24 -67.52 116.36
CA ALA A 386 154.64 -67.61 115.96
C ALA A 386 155.36 -66.30 116.31
#